data_AF-A0A7V7XJ57-F1
#
_entry.id   AF-A0A7V7XJ57-F1
#
_cell.length_a   1.000
_cell.length_b   1.000
_cell.length_c   1.000
_cell.angle_alpha   90.00
_cell.angle_beta   90.00
_cell.angle_gamma   90.00
#
_symmetry.space_group_name_H-M   'P 1'
#
loop_
_entity.id
_entity.type
_entity.pdbx_description
1 polymer ?
#
loop_
_entity_poly.entity_id
_entity_poly.type
_entity_poly.pdbx_seq_one_letter_code
_entity_poly.pdbx_strand_id
1 'polypeptide(L)'
;MASIHISQEKVEEYFQRYGWSYSRDSDNTWITGVRTRVSSFRIFVRITEHWVFFVVNPLVVAPPRKKDRLRLYYHALRYNFDMNFAKLGLDADGDLFMSIEIPTENFVYSHFADALDGLSHHAATIYSDLFNLAHNAEMVKGKYDTEIQANTPLLTEKEHHLIEKLKDLGNDDDGDIIISGRRLVMRDDHGVTKFELEDDAKSFDNDDEDFNNRPAR
;
A
#
# COMPACT_ATOMS: atom_id res chain seq x y z
N MET A 1 19.61 -19.71 30.50
CA MET A 1 18.44 -19.23 31.26
C MET A 1 17.21 -19.51 30.40
N ALA A 2 16.09 -19.97 30.97
CA ALA A 2 14.86 -20.18 30.21
C ALA A 2 14.31 -18.81 29.76
N SER A 3 13.91 -18.68 28.49
CA SER A 3 13.24 -17.49 27.99
C SER A 3 11.84 -17.40 28.59
N ILE A 4 11.49 -16.26 29.19
CA ILE A 4 10.14 -16.01 29.69
C ILE A 4 9.38 -15.31 28.57
N HIS A 5 8.32 -15.96 28.07
CA HIS A 5 7.39 -15.40 27.10
C HIS A 5 6.25 -14.69 27.82
N ILE A 6 5.74 -13.62 27.22
CA ILE A 6 4.57 -12.90 27.74
C ILE A 6 3.32 -13.78 27.72
N SER A 7 2.50 -13.70 28.78
CA SER A 7 1.20 -14.37 28.85
C SER A 7 0.05 -13.38 28.64
N GLN A 8 -1.16 -13.92 28.42
CA GLN A 8 -2.39 -13.15 28.26
C GLN A 8 -2.69 -12.29 29.51
N GLU A 9 -2.57 -12.88 30.69
CA GLU A 9 -2.83 -12.19 31.97
C GLU A 9 -1.86 -11.02 32.17
N LYS A 10 -0.62 -11.16 31.70
CA LYS A 10 0.38 -10.11 31.82
C LYS A 10 0.11 -8.93 30.89
N VAL A 11 -0.40 -9.18 29.69
CA VAL A 11 -0.88 -8.10 28.80
C VAL A 11 -2.06 -7.35 29.43
N GLU A 12 -2.98 -8.06 30.08
CA GLU A 12 -4.10 -7.44 30.79
C GLU A 12 -3.66 -6.60 31.99
N GLU A 13 -2.68 -7.08 32.75
CA GLU A 13 -2.02 -6.30 33.80
C GLU A 13 -1.37 -5.03 33.23
N TYR A 14 -0.73 -5.13 32.06
CA TYR A 14 -0.11 -3.97 31.41
C TYR A 14 -1.13 -2.95 30.93
N PHE A 15 -2.27 -3.38 30.36
CA PHE A 15 -3.36 -2.47 30.05
C PHE A 15 -3.90 -1.76 31.30
N GLN A 16 -4.15 -2.51 32.38
CA GLN A 16 -4.63 -1.93 33.65
C GLN A 16 -3.64 -0.90 34.21
N ARG A 17 -2.34 -1.22 34.18
CA ARG A 17 -1.27 -0.34 34.64
C ARG A 17 -1.13 0.90 33.76
N TYR A 18 -1.24 0.75 32.44
CA TYR A 18 -1.16 1.86 31.48
C TYR A 18 -2.40 2.76 31.56
N GLY A 19 -3.53 2.23 32.06
CA GLY A 19 -4.74 3.00 32.34
C GLY A 19 -5.68 3.13 31.14
N TRP A 20 -5.47 2.34 30.09
CA TRP A 20 -6.33 2.35 28.91
C TRP A 20 -7.42 1.28 29.01
N SER A 21 -8.64 1.65 28.63
CA SER A 21 -9.72 0.68 28.46
C SER A 21 -9.41 -0.25 27.29
N TYR A 22 -9.72 -1.53 27.45
CA TYR A 22 -9.63 -2.51 26.39
C TYR A 22 -10.84 -3.46 26.45
N SER A 23 -11.04 -4.16 25.35
CA SER A 23 -11.94 -5.30 25.24
C SER A 23 -11.16 -6.49 24.70
N ARG A 24 -11.55 -7.71 25.07
CA ARG A 24 -10.95 -8.93 24.52
C ARG A 24 -11.79 -9.38 23.32
N ASP A 25 -11.14 -9.57 22.18
CA ASP A 25 -11.77 -10.03 20.94
C ASP A 25 -11.62 -11.55 20.77
N SER A 26 -10.45 -12.07 21.14
CA SER A 26 -10.17 -13.50 21.24
C SER A 26 -9.12 -13.77 22.33
N ASP A 27 -8.79 -15.03 22.58
CA ASP A 27 -7.86 -15.42 23.65
C ASP A 27 -6.51 -14.70 23.59
N ASN A 28 -6.05 -14.37 22.38
CA ASN A 28 -4.76 -13.72 22.15
C ASN A 28 -4.90 -12.34 21.52
N THR A 29 -6.10 -11.75 21.47
CA THR A 29 -6.33 -10.45 20.83
C THR A 29 -7.14 -9.53 21.71
N TRP A 30 -6.61 -8.33 21.94
CA TRP A 30 -7.26 -7.24 22.65
C TRP A 30 -7.47 -6.07 21.71
N ILE A 31 -8.55 -5.32 21.93
CA ILE A 31 -8.87 -4.11 21.19
C ILE A 31 -8.93 -2.95 22.17
N THR A 32 -8.19 -1.91 21.86
CA THR A 32 -8.25 -0.60 22.52
C THR A 32 -8.43 0.50 21.48
N GLY A 33 -8.54 1.75 21.91
CA GLY A 33 -8.70 2.89 21.02
C GLY A 33 -7.92 4.09 21.50
N VAL A 34 -7.34 4.82 20.56
CA VAL A 34 -6.68 6.10 20.82
C VAL A 34 -7.43 7.21 20.11
N ARG A 35 -7.72 8.28 20.84
CA ARG A 35 -8.24 9.52 20.26
C ARG A 35 -7.11 10.52 20.14
N THR A 36 -6.84 10.95 18.92
CA THR A 36 -5.83 11.96 18.62
C THR A 36 -6.51 13.28 18.27
N ARG A 37 -5.72 14.32 17.94
CA ARG A 37 -6.26 15.58 17.42
C ARG A 37 -6.85 15.45 16.02
N VAL A 38 -6.40 14.46 15.24
CA VAL A 38 -6.72 14.33 13.81
C VAL A 38 -7.79 13.26 13.56
N SER A 39 -7.80 12.19 14.34
CA SER A 39 -8.76 11.09 14.21
C SER A 39 -8.78 10.18 15.46
N SER A 40 -9.67 9.21 15.45
CA SER A 40 -9.69 8.11 16.42
C SER A 40 -9.30 6.81 15.73
N PHE A 41 -8.40 6.05 16.32
CA PHE A 41 -7.92 4.79 15.78
C PHE A 41 -8.24 3.63 16.72
N ARG A 42 -8.65 2.49 16.15
CA ARG A 42 -8.70 1.22 16.88
C ARG A 42 -7.33 0.59 16.81
N ILE A 43 -6.84 0.13 17.96
CA ILE A 43 -5.58 -0.59 18.07
C ILE A 43 -5.88 -2.02 18.48
N PHE A 44 -5.37 -2.97 17.70
CA PHE A 44 -5.37 -4.38 18.01
C PHE A 44 -4.02 -4.73 18.63
N VAL A 45 -4.06 -5.35 19.81
CA VAL A 45 -2.89 -5.97 20.43
C VAL A 45 -3.06 -7.47 20.30
N ARG A 46 -2.11 -8.17 19.67
CA ARG A 46 -2.20 -9.62 19.43
C ARG A 46 -0.92 -10.32 19.82
N ILE A 47 -1.02 -11.38 20.61
CA ILE A 47 0.10 -12.27 20.93
C ILE A 47 0.09 -13.45 19.95
N THR A 48 1.27 -13.80 19.47
CA THR A 48 1.54 -15.04 18.73
C THR A 48 2.65 -15.81 19.47
N GLU A 49 3.11 -16.93 18.91
CA GLU A 49 4.20 -17.71 19.52
C GLU A 49 5.47 -16.87 19.74
N HIS A 50 5.82 -16.02 18.78
CA HIS A 50 7.09 -15.27 18.81
C HIS A 50 6.92 -13.77 18.94
N TRP A 51 5.76 -13.21 18.59
CA TRP A 51 5.58 -11.76 18.47
C TRP A 51 4.35 -11.24 19.20
N VAL A 52 4.48 -10.05 19.78
CA VAL A 52 3.38 -9.18 20.20
C VAL A 52 3.21 -8.10 19.14
N PHE A 53 2.06 -8.13 18.46
CA PHE A 53 1.68 -7.16 17.45
C PHE A 53 0.83 -6.05 18.06
N PHE A 54 1.13 -4.81 17.70
CA PHE A 54 0.29 -3.64 17.95
C PHE A 54 -0.09 -3.05 16.60
N VAL A 55 -1.36 -3.02 16.24
CA VAL A 55 -1.78 -2.71 14.88
C VAL A 55 -2.93 -1.71 14.86
N VAL A 56 -2.80 -0.64 14.08
CA VAL A 56 -3.93 0.17 13.60
C VAL A 56 -4.31 -0.34 12.21
N ASN A 57 -5.52 -0.90 12.09
CA ASN A 57 -6.04 -1.39 10.81
C ASN A 57 -7.56 -1.10 10.66
N PRO A 58 -8.01 -0.43 9.58
CA PRO A 58 -7.19 0.34 8.65
C PRO A 58 -6.66 1.63 9.30
N LEU A 59 -5.47 2.06 8.87
CA LEU A 59 -5.00 3.43 9.09
C LEU A 59 -5.61 4.36 8.04
N VAL A 60 -5.54 4.00 6.76
CA VAL A 60 -6.13 4.75 5.64
C VAL A 60 -6.63 3.77 4.58
N VAL A 61 -7.87 3.96 4.15
CA VAL A 61 -8.47 3.21 3.03
C VAL A 61 -7.84 3.66 1.71
N ALA A 62 -7.52 2.71 0.84
CA ALA A 62 -6.85 2.97 -0.42
C ALA A 62 -7.77 3.74 -1.40
N PRO A 63 -7.23 4.69 -2.19
CA PRO A 63 -7.98 5.32 -3.26
C PRO A 63 -8.43 4.29 -4.31
N PRO A 64 -9.57 4.47 -4.97
CA PRO A 64 -10.02 3.56 -6.03
C PRO A 64 -9.09 3.59 -7.26
N ARG A 65 -8.49 4.74 -7.58
CA ARG A 65 -7.66 4.92 -8.78
C ARG A 65 -6.25 4.42 -8.56
N LYS A 66 -5.77 3.54 -9.46
CA LYS A 66 -4.42 2.93 -9.40
C LYS A 66 -3.28 3.97 -9.32
N LYS A 67 -3.37 5.07 -10.08
CA LYS A 67 -2.37 6.15 -10.05
C LYS A 67 -2.23 6.77 -8.64
N ASP A 68 -3.35 6.95 -7.95
CA ASP A 68 -3.40 7.56 -6.62
C ASP A 68 -2.89 6.57 -5.57
N ARG A 69 -3.17 5.26 -5.75
CA ARG A 69 -2.61 4.19 -4.90
C ARG A 69 -1.10 4.16 -4.97
N LEU A 70 -0.52 4.16 -6.17
CA LEU A 70 0.94 4.15 -6.34
C LEU A 70 1.59 5.36 -5.67
N ARG A 71 0.98 6.54 -5.81
CA ARG A 71 1.43 7.74 -5.11
C ARG A 71 1.33 7.56 -3.60
N LEU A 72 0.19 7.14 -3.06
CA LEU A 72 0.02 6.86 -1.63
C LEU A 72 1.09 5.90 -1.10
N TYR A 73 1.35 4.80 -1.82
CA TYR A 73 2.31 3.77 -1.41
C TYR A 73 3.74 4.27 -1.45
N TYR A 74 4.11 5.11 -2.42
CA TYR A 74 5.42 5.76 -2.43
C TYR A 74 5.62 6.59 -1.16
N HIS A 75 4.64 7.41 -0.78
CA HIS A 75 4.72 8.20 0.45
C HIS A 75 4.78 7.29 1.69
N ALA A 76 4.00 6.21 1.74
CA ALA A 76 4.08 5.21 2.82
C ALA A 76 5.48 4.59 2.96
N LEU A 77 6.14 4.26 1.85
CA LEU A 77 7.52 3.75 1.87
C LEU A 77 8.52 4.80 2.38
N ARG A 78 8.36 6.07 2.00
CA ARG A 78 9.21 7.15 2.53
C ARG A 78 8.97 7.38 4.02
N TYR A 79 7.73 7.30 4.49
CA TYR A 79 7.45 7.29 5.92
C TYR A 79 8.08 6.10 6.63
N ASN A 80 8.08 4.90 6.04
CA ASN A 80 8.76 3.74 6.63
C ASN A 80 10.27 3.92 6.78
N PHE A 81 10.89 4.73 5.91
CA PHE A 81 12.29 5.11 6.00
C PHE A 81 12.52 6.16 7.11
N ASP A 82 11.63 7.14 7.22
CA ASP A 82 11.76 8.23 8.20
C ASP A 82 11.36 7.81 9.63
N MET A 83 10.44 6.83 9.76
CA MET A 83 9.93 6.37 11.04
C MET A 83 10.77 5.22 11.61
N ASN A 84 11.11 5.36 12.88
CA ASN A 84 11.63 4.28 13.69
C ASN A 84 10.48 3.50 14.33
N PHE A 85 10.73 2.24 14.65
CA PHE A 85 9.87 1.38 15.49
C PHE A 85 8.53 0.93 14.86
N ALA A 86 7.75 1.85 14.28
CA ALA A 86 6.51 1.54 13.55
C ALA A 86 6.78 1.31 12.06
N LYS A 87 5.94 0.47 11.44
CA LYS A 87 5.93 0.23 9.99
C LYS A 87 4.52 0.28 9.42
N LEU A 88 4.42 0.84 8.22
CA LEU A 88 3.25 0.79 7.37
C LEU A 88 3.30 -0.47 6.52
N GLY A 89 2.17 -1.14 6.41
CA GLY A 89 1.95 -2.27 5.51
C GLY A 89 0.66 -2.11 4.71
N LEU A 90 0.43 -3.04 3.79
CA LEU A 90 -0.78 -3.13 2.97
C LEU A 90 -1.54 -4.40 3.34
N ASP A 91 -2.86 -4.30 3.50
CA ASP A 91 -3.72 -5.46 3.63
C ASP A 91 -4.15 -6.02 2.26
N ALA A 92 -5.06 -7.00 2.27
CA ALA A 92 -5.54 -7.68 1.06
C ALA A 92 -6.32 -6.76 0.11
N ASP A 93 -6.93 -5.68 0.62
CA ASP A 93 -7.70 -4.72 -0.16
C ASP A 93 -6.80 -3.56 -0.68
N GLY A 94 -5.56 -3.51 -0.17
CA GLY A 94 -4.57 -2.48 -0.44
C GLY A 94 -4.65 -1.31 0.54
N ASP A 95 -5.45 -1.42 1.60
CA ASP A 95 -5.54 -0.40 2.63
C ASP A 95 -4.25 -0.37 3.44
N LEU A 96 -3.86 0.84 3.88
CA LEU A 96 -2.69 0.99 4.72
C LEU A 96 -3.06 0.63 6.16
N PHE A 97 -2.24 -0.22 6.78
CA PHE A 97 -2.22 -0.42 8.23
C PHE A 97 -0.88 0.04 8.80
N MET A 98 -0.83 0.30 10.11
CA MET A 98 0.41 0.58 10.84
C MET A 98 0.61 -0.46 11.93
N SER A 99 1.80 -1.03 12.02
CA SER A 99 2.16 -2.02 13.04
C SER A 99 3.45 -1.68 13.79
N ILE A 100 3.51 -2.16 15.03
CA ILE A 100 4.74 -2.37 15.81
C ILE A 100 4.77 -3.84 16.21
N GLU A 101 5.92 -4.48 16.05
CA GLU A 101 6.11 -5.91 16.31
C GLU A 101 7.28 -6.07 17.27
N ILE A 102 7.03 -6.72 18.40
CA ILE A 102 8.02 -6.89 19.46
C ILE A 102 8.10 -8.38 19.82
N PRO A 103 9.29 -8.97 19.97
CA PRO A 103 9.40 -10.36 20.38
C PRO A 103 8.73 -10.61 21.73
N THR A 104 8.15 -11.79 21.90
CA THR A 104 7.55 -12.21 23.16
C THR A 104 8.60 -12.52 24.22
N GLU A 105 9.84 -12.84 23.83
CA GLU A 105 10.94 -13.10 24.74
C GLU A 105 11.33 -11.83 25.51
N ASN A 106 11.37 -11.91 26.85
CA ASN A 106 11.73 -10.79 27.72
C ASN A 106 10.87 -9.53 27.49
N PHE A 107 9.63 -9.71 27.03
CA PHE A 107 8.71 -8.62 26.85
C PHE A 107 8.30 -8.03 28.21
N VAL A 108 8.53 -6.73 28.40
CA VAL A 108 8.26 -6.02 29.65
C VAL A 108 7.30 -4.85 29.45
N TYR A 109 6.80 -4.30 30.55
CA TYR A 109 5.84 -3.20 30.53
C TYR A 109 6.30 -1.98 29.71
N SER A 110 7.58 -1.61 29.76
CA SER A 110 8.07 -0.48 28.96
C SER A 110 7.91 -0.71 27.47
N HIS A 111 8.15 -1.93 26.97
CA HIS A 111 7.91 -2.26 25.56
C HIS A 111 6.44 -2.08 25.17
N PHE A 112 5.53 -2.49 26.05
CA PHE A 112 4.09 -2.32 25.85
C PHE A 112 3.69 -0.84 25.80
N ALA A 113 4.16 -0.04 26.77
CA ALA A 113 3.86 1.39 26.84
C ALA A 113 4.46 2.13 25.64
N ASP A 114 5.73 1.88 25.32
CA ASP A 114 6.43 2.50 24.19
C ASP A 114 5.75 2.14 22.85
N ALA A 115 5.24 0.91 22.70
CA ALA A 115 4.49 0.51 21.51
C ALA A 115 3.18 1.29 21.35
N LEU A 116 2.38 1.42 22.41
CA LEU A 116 1.13 2.19 22.36
C LEU A 116 1.39 3.67 22.13
N ASP A 117 2.38 4.25 22.81
CA ASP A 117 2.78 5.65 22.65
C ASP A 117 3.31 5.91 21.23
N GLY A 118 4.21 5.06 20.75
CA GLY A 118 4.81 5.15 19.43
C GLY A 118 3.77 5.03 18.31
N LEU A 119 2.89 4.03 18.40
CA LEU A 119 1.82 3.82 17.42
C LEU A 119 0.87 5.03 17.38
N SER A 120 0.48 5.53 18.55
CA SER A 120 -0.39 6.70 18.68
C SER A 120 0.26 7.97 18.12
N HIS A 121 1.55 8.18 18.42
CA HIS A 121 2.33 9.32 17.96
C HIS A 121 2.47 9.31 16.43
N HIS A 122 2.89 8.18 15.86
CA HIS A 122 3.09 8.05 14.41
C HIS A 122 1.76 8.18 13.67
N ALA A 123 0.70 7.50 14.12
CA ALA A 123 -0.64 7.65 13.53
C ALA A 123 -1.10 9.11 13.55
N ALA A 124 -0.98 9.81 14.69
CA ALA A 124 -1.36 11.23 14.79
C ALA A 124 -0.55 12.14 13.84
N THR A 125 0.72 11.81 13.61
CA THR A 125 1.65 12.65 12.84
C THR A 125 1.43 12.54 11.34
N ILE A 126 1.24 11.32 10.81
CA ILE A 126 1.23 11.09 9.36
C ILE A 126 -0.18 10.91 8.79
N TYR A 127 -1.19 10.65 9.64
CA TYR A 127 -2.54 10.29 9.17
C TYR A 127 -3.13 11.34 8.23
N SER A 128 -3.04 12.63 8.57
CA SER A 128 -3.64 13.68 7.74
C SER A 128 -3.03 13.74 6.33
N ASP A 129 -1.73 13.51 6.19
CA ASP A 129 -1.09 13.51 4.85
C ASP A 129 -1.53 12.28 4.05
N LEU A 130 -1.42 11.08 4.64
CA LEU A 130 -1.85 9.84 3.99
C LEU A 130 -3.35 9.85 3.64
N PHE A 131 -4.20 10.36 4.53
CA PHE A 131 -5.63 10.49 4.29
C PHE A 131 -5.92 11.43 3.11
N ASN A 132 -5.23 12.57 3.05
CA ASN A 132 -5.36 13.51 1.94
C ASN A 132 -4.86 12.94 0.61
N LEU A 133 -3.76 12.18 0.63
CA LEU A 133 -3.26 11.48 -0.55
C LEU A 133 -4.26 10.42 -1.05
N ALA A 134 -4.96 9.75 -0.14
CA ALA A 134 -5.96 8.75 -0.50
C ALA A 134 -7.30 9.36 -0.97
N HIS A 135 -7.78 10.44 -0.35
CA HIS A 135 -9.15 10.92 -0.56
C HIS A 135 -9.22 12.25 -1.32
N ASN A 136 -8.13 13.01 -1.37
CA ASN A 136 -8.04 14.35 -1.96
C ASN A 136 -6.82 14.48 -2.90
N ALA A 137 -6.45 13.37 -3.56
CA ALA A 137 -5.17 13.24 -4.28
C ALA A 137 -4.89 14.37 -5.28
N GLU A 138 -5.91 14.87 -5.98
CA GLU A 138 -5.72 15.92 -7.02
C GLU A 138 -5.59 17.33 -6.43
N MET A 139 -6.02 17.53 -5.19
CA MET A 139 -6.07 18.85 -4.56
C MET A 139 -4.89 19.10 -3.63
N VAL A 140 -4.20 18.04 -3.20
CA VAL A 140 -3.15 18.12 -2.19
C VAL A 140 -1.82 17.69 -2.79
N LYS A 141 -0.77 18.49 -2.55
CA LYS A 141 0.61 18.11 -2.79
C LYS A 141 1.15 17.41 -1.55
N GLY A 142 1.55 16.15 -1.69
CA GLY A 142 2.14 15.38 -0.61
C GLY A 142 3.61 15.76 -0.39
N LYS A 143 4.11 15.45 0.81
CA LYS A 143 5.49 15.77 1.23
C LYS A 143 6.57 15.31 0.23
N TYR A 144 6.43 14.11 -0.33
CA TYR A 144 7.44 13.49 -1.20
C TYR A 144 7.13 13.59 -2.71
N ASP A 145 6.16 14.40 -3.13
CA ASP A 145 5.81 14.52 -4.55
C ASP A 145 6.94 15.03 -5.43
N THR A 146 7.81 15.89 -4.89
CA THR A 146 8.98 16.39 -5.64
C THR A 146 9.96 15.28 -5.96
N GLU A 147 10.10 14.28 -5.08
CA GLU A 147 10.94 13.12 -5.33
C GLU A 147 10.32 12.19 -6.36
N ILE A 148 8.99 12.02 -6.32
CA ILE A 148 8.26 11.29 -7.37
C ILE A 148 8.50 11.97 -8.71
N GLN A 149 8.37 13.30 -8.80
CA GLN A 149 8.59 14.05 -10.04
C GLN A 149 10.04 13.95 -10.53
N ALA A 150 11.02 13.98 -9.63
CA ALA A 150 12.43 13.87 -9.99
C ALA A 150 12.84 12.45 -10.43
N ASN A 151 12.21 11.42 -9.87
CA ASN A 151 12.54 10.01 -10.14
C ASN A 151 11.61 9.34 -11.16
N THR A 152 10.50 9.98 -11.52
CA THR A 152 9.72 9.59 -12.69
C THR A 152 10.53 10.03 -13.89
N PRO A 153 10.96 9.13 -14.80
CA PRO A 153 11.60 9.58 -16.02
C PRO A 153 10.65 10.58 -16.68
N LEU A 154 11.14 11.81 -16.88
CA LEU A 154 10.45 12.78 -17.72
C LEU A 154 10.27 12.07 -19.06
N LEU A 155 9.04 11.63 -19.33
CA LEU A 155 8.67 11.18 -20.65
C LEU A 155 9.09 12.32 -21.56
N THR A 156 9.93 12.02 -22.54
CA THR A 156 10.30 12.98 -23.56
C THR A 156 9.01 13.50 -24.22
N GLU A 157 9.03 14.71 -24.78
CA GLU A 157 7.84 15.25 -25.48
C GLU A 157 7.30 14.27 -26.54
N LYS A 158 8.19 13.46 -27.13
CA LYS A 158 7.86 12.35 -28.03
C LYS A 158 7.03 11.26 -27.36
N GLU A 159 7.41 10.84 -26.17
CA GLU A 159 6.70 9.79 -25.42
C GLU A 159 5.36 10.31 -24.86
N HIS A 160 5.29 11.59 -24.46
CA HIS A 160 4.03 12.25 -24.12
C HIS A 160 3.06 12.29 -25.33
N HIS A 161 3.56 12.68 -26.50
CA HIS A 161 2.75 12.71 -27.72
C HIS A 161 2.30 11.30 -28.16
N LEU A 162 3.13 10.29 -27.94
CA LEU A 162 2.80 8.90 -28.25
C LEU A 162 1.70 8.37 -27.30
N ILE A 163 1.80 8.66 -26.00
CA ILE A 163 0.78 8.26 -25.02
C ILE A 163 -0.56 8.95 -25.28
N GLU A 164 -0.57 10.25 -25.62
CA GLU A 164 -1.80 10.96 -25.99
C GLU A 164 -2.43 10.39 -27.26
N LYS A 165 -1.62 10.08 -28.29
CA LYS A 165 -2.10 9.36 -29.48
C LYS A 165 -2.68 7.98 -29.18
N LEU A 166 -2.10 7.26 -28.21
CA LEU A 166 -2.57 5.93 -27.81
C LEU A 166 -3.87 5.98 -27.00
N LYS A 167 -4.11 7.04 -26.22
CA LYS A 167 -5.38 7.28 -25.54
C LYS A 167 -6.52 7.56 -26.50
N ASP A 168 -6.25 8.26 -27.61
CA ASP A 168 -7.23 8.49 -28.68
C ASP A 168 -7.57 7.22 -29.48
N LEU A 169 -6.75 6.16 -29.35
CA LEU A 169 -6.90 4.89 -30.07
C LEU A 169 -7.57 3.78 -29.25
N GLY A 170 -7.84 3.96 -27.96
CA GLY A 170 -8.36 2.91 -27.08
C GLY A 170 -9.45 3.40 -26.15
N ASN A 171 -10.70 3.10 -26.51
CA ASN A 171 -11.83 3.08 -25.58
C ASN A 171 -11.59 2.06 -24.46
N ASP A 172 -12.26 2.32 -23.34
CA ASP A 172 -12.25 1.54 -22.11
C ASP A 172 -12.41 0.01 -22.32
N ASP A 173 -11.81 -0.72 -21.37
CA ASP A 173 -11.73 -2.18 -21.18
C ASP A 173 -10.61 -2.92 -21.95
N ASP A 174 -9.60 -3.36 -21.17
CA ASP A 174 -8.51 -4.29 -21.54
C ASP A 174 -7.41 -3.80 -22.50
N GLY A 175 -7.12 -2.49 -22.49
CA GLY A 175 -6.02 -1.90 -23.26
C GLY A 175 -4.63 -2.31 -22.79
N ASP A 176 -3.88 -2.98 -23.66
CA ASP A 176 -2.48 -3.34 -23.46
C ASP A 176 -1.59 -2.17 -23.05
N ILE A 177 -0.72 -2.40 -22.05
CA ILE A 177 0.26 -1.40 -21.62
C ILE A 177 1.42 -1.43 -22.62
N ILE A 178 1.67 -0.33 -23.35
CA ILE A 178 2.81 -0.20 -24.27
C ILE A 178 3.91 0.64 -23.60
N ILE A 179 5.16 0.13 -23.56
CA ILE A 179 6.35 0.84 -23.07
C ILE A 179 7.42 0.85 -24.17
N SER A 180 7.88 2.04 -24.58
CA SER A 180 8.91 2.20 -25.62
C SER A 180 8.57 1.52 -26.95
N GLY A 181 7.28 1.51 -27.33
CA GLY A 181 6.80 0.86 -28.56
C GLY A 181 6.72 -0.67 -28.48
N ARG A 182 6.83 -1.23 -27.28
CA ARG A 182 6.72 -2.67 -27.00
C ARG A 182 5.55 -2.94 -26.06
N ARG A 183 4.83 -4.02 -26.29
CA ARG A 183 3.73 -4.44 -25.43
C ARG A 183 4.28 -5.04 -24.13
N LEU A 184 3.91 -4.47 -23.01
CA LEU A 184 4.16 -5.03 -21.69
C LEU A 184 3.16 -6.15 -21.43
N VAL A 185 3.66 -7.39 -21.46
CA VAL A 185 2.88 -8.58 -21.20
C VAL A 185 3.20 -9.08 -19.80
N MET A 186 2.15 -9.35 -19.03
CA MET A 186 2.25 -9.98 -17.73
C MET A 186 2.07 -11.48 -17.91
N ARG A 187 3.07 -12.28 -17.53
CA ARG A 187 3.02 -13.74 -17.58
C ARG A 187 3.12 -14.29 -16.16
N ASP A 188 2.22 -15.19 -15.79
CA ASP A 188 2.33 -15.95 -14.55
C ASP A 188 3.01 -17.29 -14.85
N ASP A 189 4.14 -17.52 -14.22
CA ASP A 189 4.94 -18.73 -14.34
C ASP A 189 5.15 -19.31 -12.95
N HIS A 190 4.35 -20.32 -12.61
CA HIS A 190 4.36 -21.03 -11.33
C HIS A 190 4.22 -20.12 -10.08
N GLY A 191 3.35 -19.10 -10.14
CA GLY A 191 3.07 -18.20 -9.02
C GLY A 191 4.05 -17.04 -8.91
N VAL A 192 4.89 -16.84 -9.92
CA VAL A 192 5.72 -15.66 -10.07
C VAL A 192 5.24 -14.87 -11.28
N THR A 193 4.69 -13.68 -11.01
CA THR A 193 4.34 -12.73 -12.05
C THR A 193 5.61 -12.11 -12.64
N LYS A 194 5.86 -12.39 -13.91
CA LYS A 194 6.93 -11.79 -14.72
C LYS A 194 6.33 -10.73 -15.65
N PHE A 195 7.06 -9.65 -15.84
CA PHE A 195 6.72 -8.59 -16.78
C PHE A 195 7.73 -8.60 -17.93
N GLU A 196 7.27 -8.81 -19.15
CA GLU A 196 8.10 -8.89 -20.35
C GLU A 196 7.65 -7.85 -21.37
N LEU A 197 8.58 -7.32 -22.16
CA LEU A 197 8.30 -6.41 -23.27
C LEU A 197 8.38 -7.19 -24.58
N GLU A 198 7.24 -7.36 -25.25
CA GLU A 198 7.16 -7.96 -26.57
C GLU A 198 7.30 -6.89 -27.65
N ASP A 199 8.22 -7.11 -28.60
CA ASP A 199 8.30 -6.33 -29.83
C ASP A 199 7.07 -6.66 -30.69
N ASP A 200 6.30 -5.63 -31.09
CA ASP A 200 5.17 -5.80 -32.00
C ASP A 200 5.69 -6.19 -33.40
N ALA A 201 5.95 -7.47 -33.60
CA ALA A 201 6.23 -8.05 -34.90
C ALA A 201 4.91 -8.47 -35.57
N LYS A 202 4.06 -7.49 -35.90
CA LYS A 202 3.12 -7.62 -37.01
C LYS A 202 3.22 -6.37 -37.87
N SER A 203 4.09 -6.48 -38.86
CA SER A 203 3.95 -5.75 -40.11
C SER A 203 2.50 -5.79 -40.54
N PHE A 204 1.90 -4.61 -40.72
CA PHE A 204 0.80 -4.46 -41.65
C PHE A 204 1.39 -4.72 -43.04
N ASP A 205 1.44 -5.99 -43.45
CA ASP A 205 1.56 -6.30 -44.86
C ASP A 205 0.25 -5.93 -45.53
N ASN A 206 0.38 -5.08 -46.55
CA ASN A 206 -0.68 -4.69 -47.46
C ASN A 206 -1.25 -5.92 -48.15
N ASP A 207 -2.48 -6.27 -47.85
CA ASP A 207 -3.35 -6.97 -48.80
C ASP A 207 -4.27 -5.93 -49.45
N ASP A 208 -3.65 -5.10 -50.31
CA ASP A 208 -4.33 -4.54 -51.47
C ASP A 208 -4.55 -5.71 -52.46
N GLU A 209 -5.73 -6.35 -52.46
CA GLU A 209 -6.36 -6.89 -53.67
C GLU A 209 -7.84 -7.18 -53.38
N ASP A 210 -8.70 -6.18 -53.58
CA ASP A 210 -10.13 -6.38 -53.75
C ASP A 210 -10.59 -5.66 -55.02
N PHE A 211 -10.34 -6.24 -56.20
CA PHE A 211 -11.05 -5.89 -57.43
C PHE A 211 -11.00 -7.04 -58.45
N ASN A 212 -11.88 -8.03 -58.30
CA ASN A 212 -12.63 -8.51 -59.46
C ASN A 212 -13.99 -9.11 -59.09
N ASN A 213 -14.94 -8.21 -59.19
CA ASN A 213 -16.38 -8.36 -59.21
C ASN A 213 -16.84 -9.18 -60.45
N ARG A 214 -17.64 -10.24 -60.24
CA ARG A 214 -19.00 -10.46 -60.80
C ARG A 214 -19.39 -11.94 -60.89
N PRO A 215 -20.58 -12.34 -60.39
CA PRO A 215 -21.32 -13.46 -60.96
C PRO A 215 -22.27 -12.94 -62.04
N ALA A 216 -22.34 -13.63 -63.17
CA ALA A 216 -23.41 -13.44 -64.15
C ALA A 216 -23.89 -14.81 -64.68
N ARG A 217 -25.11 -15.16 -64.25
CA ARG A 217 -26.05 -16.16 -64.76
C ARG A 217 -25.67 -17.64 -64.68
#